data_AF-A0A2U9PDW4-F1
#
_entry.id   AF-A0A2U9PDW4-F1
#
_cell.length_a   1.000
_cell.length_b   1.000
_cell.length_c   1.000
_cell.angle_alpha   90.00
_cell.angle_beta   90.00
_cell.angle_gamma   90.00
#
_symmetry.space_group_name_H-M   'P 1'
#
loop_
_entity.id
_entity.type
_entity.pdbx_description
1 polymer ?
#
loop_
_entity_poly.entity_id
_entity_poly.type
_entity_poly.pdbx_seq_one_letter_code
_entity_poly.pdbx_strand_id
1 'polypeptide(L)'
;MAGEAEYPELIRDEDPWQGLDVMGGVHLRVWQWEAGRLTAVISGPGAMRAEGVEEAFVRLHAEYPQATVELFHHHPGDWIDMAFYAELAREADGSVTRTRIFGNDLARRLGPSLYATEDPEDETGGYGGP
;
A
#
# COMPACT_ATOMS: atom_id res chain seq x y z
N MET A 1 -32.71 -0.84 -3.00
CA MET A 1 -31.68 0.16 -3.37
C MET A 1 -30.42 -0.28 -2.66
N ALA A 2 -29.42 -0.76 -3.39
CA ALA A 2 -28.12 -1.08 -2.80
C ALA A 2 -27.44 0.26 -2.53
N GLY A 3 -27.05 0.52 -1.28
CA GLY A 3 -26.27 1.71 -0.96
C GLY A 3 -25.02 1.71 -1.83
N GLU A 4 -24.69 2.84 -2.44
CA GLU A 4 -23.36 3.04 -2.99
C GLU A 4 -22.37 2.69 -1.88
N ALA A 5 -21.45 1.76 -2.16
CA ALA A 5 -20.38 1.49 -1.22
C ALA A 5 -19.57 2.78 -1.13
N GLU A 6 -19.68 3.48 0.00
CA GLU A 6 -18.89 4.66 0.26
C GLU A 6 -17.44 4.21 0.41
N TYR A 7 -16.65 4.52 -0.62
CA TYR A 7 -15.23 4.22 -0.63
C TYR A 7 -14.52 5.10 0.41
N PRO A 8 -13.45 4.60 1.06
CA PRO A 8 -12.70 5.41 2.00
C PRO A 8 -12.00 6.56 1.27
N GLU A 9 -11.80 7.66 1.99
CA GLU A 9 -11.13 8.86 1.45
C GLU A 9 -9.61 8.64 1.45
N LEU A 10 -8.95 8.90 0.32
CA LEU A 10 -7.49 8.95 0.27
C LEU A 10 -7.02 10.23 0.98
N ILE A 11 -6.40 10.08 2.16
CA ILE A 11 -5.98 11.21 3.01
C ILE A 11 -4.47 11.50 2.93
N ARG A 12 -3.69 10.59 2.35
CA ARG A 12 -2.24 10.74 2.19
C ARG A 12 -1.76 9.96 0.98
N ASP A 13 -0.91 10.60 0.19
CA ASP A 13 -0.14 10.03 -0.89
C ASP A 13 1.24 10.69 -0.84
N GLU A 14 2.30 9.91 -0.59
CA GLU A 14 3.63 10.43 -0.32
C GLU A 14 4.73 9.55 -0.93
N ASP A 15 5.42 10.09 -1.94
CA ASP A 15 6.53 9.44 -2.63
C ASP A 15 7.77 10.39 -2.75
N PRO A 16 8.92 10.05 -2.14
CA PRO A 16 9.10 8.98 -1.16
C PRO A 16 8.53 9.42 0.20
N TRP A 17 8.04 8.44 0.97
CA TRP A 17 7.63 8.60 2.36
C TRP A 17 8.80 9.13 3.20
N GLN A 18 8.71 10.39 3.59
CA GLN A 18 9.75 11.12 4.29
C GLN A 18 9.98 10.56 5.68
N GLY A 19 11.24 10.31 6.03
CA GLY A 19 11.68 9.87 7.36
C GLY A 19 11.72 8.35 7.58
N LEU A 20 11.43 7.55 6.54
CA LEU A 20 11.56 6.09 6.60
C LEU A 20 12.98 5.81 6.08
N ASP A 21 13.85 5.31 6.95
CA ASP A 21 15.29 5.21 6.65
C ASP A 21 15.60 3.92 5.89
N VAL A 22 14.92 3.75 4.75
CA VAL A 22 15.01 2.56 3.92
C VAL A 22 15.61 2.92 2.58
N MET A 23 16.65 2.19 2.21
CA MET A 23 17.31 2.36 0.92
C MET A 23 16.35 2.07 -0.22
N GLY A 24 16.18 3.05 -1.12
CA GLY A 24 15.31 2.95 -2.29
C GLY A 24 13.99 3.70 -2.16
N GLY A 25 13.63 4.18 -0.97
CA GLY A 25 12.38 4.91 -0.75
C GLY A 25 11.15 3.99 -0.74
N VAL A 26 10.07 4.46 -0.12
CA VAL A 26 8.77 3.78 -0.07
C VAL A 26 7.71 4.80 -0.45
N HIS A 27 6.85 4.46 -1.40
CA HIS A 27 5.64 5.23 -1.66
C HIS A 27 4.57 4.79 -0.67
N LEU A 28 3.99 5.74 0.08
CA LEU A 28 2.92 5.49 1.03
C LEU A 28 1.62 6.11 0.55
N ARG A 29 0.56 5.31 0.51
CA ARG A 29 -0.83 5.77 0.33
C ARG A 29 -1.67 5.36 1.53
N VAL A 30 -2.48 6.26 2.08
CA VAL A 30 -3.35 6.00 3.24
C VAL A 30 -4.77 6.47 2.97
N TRP A 31 -5.72 5.56 3.19
CA TRP A 31 -7.14 5.78 3.11
C TRP A 31 -7.77 5.75 4.50
N GLN A 32 -8.72 6.65 4.73
CA GLN A 32 -9.50 6.72 5.96
C GLN A 32 -10.93 6.25 5.73
N TRP A 33 -11.34 5.28 6.54
CA TRP A 33 -12.72 4.82 6.62
C TRP A 33 -13.50 5.63 7.66
N GLU A 34 -14.83 5.57 7.56
CA GLU A 34 -15.69 5.95 8.67
C GLU A 34 -15.30 5.19 9.96
N ALA A 35 -15.43 5.84 11.12
CA ALA A 35 -15.01 5.34 12.44
C ALA A 35 -13.48 5.20 12.67
N GLY A 36 -12.63 5.81 11.83
CA GLY A 36 -11.20 5.98 12.14
C GLY A 36 -10.32 4.76 11.89
N ARG A 37 -10.83 3.75 11.16
CA ARG A 37 -9.99 2.71 10.57
C ARG A 37 -9.21 3.29 9.39
N LEU A 38 -7.96 2.88 9.24
CA LEU A 38 -7.12 3.24 8.11
C LEU A 38 -6.75 2.00 7.30
N THR A 39 -6.66 2.17 5.99
CA THR A 39 -5.97 1.23 5.11
C THR A 39 -4.76 1.93 4.54
N ALA A 40 -3.60 1.30 4.53
CA ALA A 40 -2.40 1.82 3.91
C ALA A 40 -1.86 0.85 2.87
N VAL A 41 -1.36 1.38 1.77
CA VAL A 41 -0.64 0.64 0.73
C VAL A 41 0.76 1.22 0.64
N ILE A 42 1.76 0.35 0.72
CA ILE A 42 3.16 0.69 0.44
C ILE A 42 3.62 0.04 -0.87
N SER A 43 4.41 0.78 -1.64
CA SER A 43 5.14 0.31 -2.83
C SER A 43 6.55 0.92 -2.82
N GLY A 44 7.36 0.65 -3.84
CA GLY A 44 8.71 1.17 -3.93
C GLY A 44 9.80 0.11 -3.66
N PRO A 45 11.05 0.37 -4.06
CA PRO A 45 12.16 -0.56 -3.87
C PRO A 45 12.47 -0.82 -2.38
N GLY A 46 12.21 0.16 -1.51
CA GLY A 46 12.33 0.00 -0.06
C GLY A 46 11.31 -0.99 0.51
N ALA A 47 10.10 -1.06 -0.06
CA ALA A 47 9.05 -1.99 0.37
C ALA A 47 9.28 -3.43 -0.12
N MET A 48 10.18 -3.63 -1.09
CA MET A 48 10.53 -4.98 -1.55
C MET A 48 11.27 -5.79 -0.47
N ARG A 49 11.95 -5.12 0.47
CA ARG A 49 12.77 -5.74 1.52
C ARG A 49 11.96 -6.03 2.79
N ALA A 50 12.41 -7.03 3.56
CA ALA A 50 11.78 -7.36 4.84
C ALA A 50 11.91 -6.19 5.83
N GLU A 51 13.10 -5.61 5.95
CA GLU A 51 13.35 -4.52 6.89
C GLU A 51 12.49 -3.29 6.57
N GLY A 52 12.29 -3.00 5.28
CA GLY A 52 11.49 -1.83 4.87
C GLY A 52 9.99 -1.99 5.17
N VAL A 53 9.46 -3.20 5.06
CA VAL A 53 8.07 -3.49 5.46
C VAL A 53 7.91 -3.48 6.99
N GLU A 54 8.87 -4.02 7.72
CA GLU A 54 8.85 -4.02 9.18
C GLU A 54 8.91 -2.58 9.74
N GLU A 55 9.81 -1.74 9.20
CA GLU A 55 9.92 -0.34 9.59
C GLU A 55 8.66 0.45 9.23
N ALA A 56 8.11 0.23 8.02
CA ALA A 56 6.84 0.83 7.61
C ALA A 56 5.71 0.47 8.59
N PHE A 57 5.63 -0.80 9.01
CA PHE A 57 4.62 -1.25 9.97
C PHE A 57 4.76 -0.52 11.31
N VAL A 58 5.98 -0.49 11.88
CA VAL A 58 6.26 0.17 13.16
C VAL A 58 5.92 1.65 13.09
N ARG A 59 6.38 2.31 12.03
CA ARG A 59 6.22 3.75 11.89
C ARG A 59 4.77 4.16 11.68
N LEU A 60 4.03 3.45 10.85
CA LEU A 60 2.64 3.78 10.57
C LEU A 60 1.78 3.68 11.84
N HIS A 61 2.05 2.70 12.70
CA HIS A 61 1.39 2.57 13.99
C HIS A 61 1.82 3.66 14.99
N ALA A 62 3.03 4.19 14.88
CA ALA A 62 3.47 5.33 15.68
C ALA A 62 2.82 6.65 15.21
N GLU A 63 2.60 6.82 13.91
CA GLU A 63 1.93 8.00 13.33
C GLU A 63 0.41 8.00 13.57
N TYR A 64 -0.21 6.81 13.62
CA TYR A 64 -1.65 6.65 13.85
C TYR A 64 -1.97 5.75 15.06
N PRO A 65 -1.58 6.14 16.30
CA PRO A 65 -1.66 5.27 17.47
C PRO A 65 -3.09 4.95 17.94
N GLN A 66 -4.08 5.68 17.45
CA GLN A 66 -5.50 5.49 17.80
C GLN A 66 -6.30 4.77 16.71
N ALA A 67 -5.68 4.51 15.55
CA ALA A 67 -6.34 3.87 14.42
C ALA A 67 -6.05 2.37 14.40
N THR A 68 -7.02 1.59 13.92
CA THR A 68 -6.72 0.27 13.39
C THR A 68 -6.21 0.45 11.97
N VAL A 69 -5.00 -0.01 11.69
CA VAL A 69 -4.34 0.16 10.40
C VAL A 69 -4.22 -1.19 9.69
N GLU A 70 -4.91 -1.35 8.57
CA GLU A 70 -4.73 -2.47 7.65
C GLU A 70 -3.62 -2.10 6.66
N LEU A 71 -2.53 -2.85 6.62
CA LEU A 71 -1.39 -2.54 5.75
C LEU A 71 -1.30 -3.54 4.59
N PHE A 72 -1.08 -3.01 3.39
CA PHE A 72 -0.91 -3.78 2.17
C PHE A 72 0.38 -3.39 1.47
N HIS A 73 0.97 -4.33 0.76
CA HIS A 73 2.12 -4.12 -0.11
C HIS A 73 1.67 -4.29 -1.56
N HIS A 74 1.94 -3.29 -2.39
CA HIS A 74 1.89 -3.42 -3.84
C HIS A 74 3.30 -3.67 -4.36
N HIS A 75 3.49 -4.84 -4.97
CA HIS A 75 4.68 -5.16 -5.73
C HIS A 75 4.39 -4.87 -7.21
N PRO A 76 5.01 -3.84 -7.79
CA PRO A 76 4.92 -3.65 -9.23
C PRO A 76 5.60 -4.83 -9.92
N GLY A 77 5.03 -5.26 -11.03
CA GLY A 77 5.63 -6.32 -11.82
C GLY A 77 6.76 -5.77 -12.68
N ASP A 78 7.72 -6.62 -12.99
CA ASP A 78 8.71 -6.37 -14.02
C ASP A 78 8.81 -7.57 -14.98
N TRP A 79 9.89 -7.64 -15.76
CA TRP A 79 10.12 -8.73 -16.70
C TRP A 79 10.54 -10.06 -16.02
N ILE A 80 10.87 -10.03 -14.73
CA ILE A 80 11.26 -11.18 -13.90
C ILE A 80 10.07 -11.66 -13.05
N ASP A 81 9.34 -10.73 -12.44
CA ASP A 81 8.30 -11.01 -11.45
C ASP A 81 6.95 -10.37 -11.82
N MET A 82 5.86 -11.11 -11.60
CA MET A 82 4.51 -10.60 -11.85
C MET A 82 4.08 -9.63 -10.74
N ALA A 83 3.36 -8.57 -11.13
CA ALA A 83 2.74 -7.65 -10.18
C ALA A 83 1.80 -8.38 -9.22
N PHE A 84 1.82 -8.02 -7.94
CA PHE A 84 0.89 -8.56 -6.96
C PHE A 84 0.60 -7.57 -5.84
N TYR A 85 -0.54 -7.80 -5.17
CA TYR A 85 -0.85 -7.17 -3.90
C TYR A 85 -0.72 -8.21 -2.78
N ALA A 86 -0.30 -7.78 -1.61
CA ALA A 86 -0.27 -8.62 -0.42
C ALA A 86 -0.81 -7.88 0.79
N GLU A 87 -1.60 -8.55 1.60
CA GLU A 87 -1.91 -8.12 2.95
C GLU A 87 -0.71 -8.38 3.86
N LEU A 88 -0.42 -7.41 4.73
CA LEU A 88 0.69 -7.45 5.66
C LEU A 88 0.15 -7.66 7.08
N ALA A 89 0.59 -8.73 7.73
CA ALA A 89 0.26 -9.02 9.12
C ALA A 89 1.52 -9.09 9.96
N ARG A 90 1.49 -8.49 11.16
CA ARG A 90 2.60 -8.56 12.09
C ARG A 90 2.44 -9.77 13.01
N GLU A 91 3.50 -10.56 13.10
CA GLU A 91 3.57 -11.73 13.96
C GLU A 91 4.02 -11.36 15.39
N ALA A 92 3.88 -12.31 16.32
CA ALA A 92 4.23 -12.11 17.73
C ALA A 92 5.73 -11.85 17.96
N ASP A 93 6.59 -12.33 17.08
CA ASP A 93 8.04 -12.10 17.11
C ASP A 93 8.46 -10.75 16.49
N GLY A 94 7.48 -10.00 15.96
CA GLY A 94 7.69 -8.70 15.35
C GLY A 94 7.92 -8.73 13.84
N SER A 95 8.13 -9.90 13.23
CA SER A 95 8.23 -10.06 11.79
C SER A 95 6.91 -9.76 11.08
N VAL A 96 6.98 -9.46 9.78
CA VAL A 96 5.79 -9.19 8.96
C VAL A 96 5.62 -10.27 7.90
N THR A 97 4.48 -10.94 7.91
CA THR A 97 4.09 -11.91 6.88
C THR A 97 3.36 -11.21 5.72
N ARG A 98 3.55 -11.75 4.51
CA ARG A 98 2.91 -11.27 3.28
C ARG A 98 1.95 -12.34 2.77
N THR A 99 0.64 -12.05 2.79
CA THR A 99 -0.37 -12.93 2.20
C THR A 99 -0.85 -12.34 0.89
N ARG A 100 -0.55 -12.99 -0.24
CA ARG A 100 -0.96 -12.53 -1.56
C ARG A 100 -2.48 -12.43 -1.66
N ILE A 101 -2.96 -11.34 -2.24
CA ILE A 101 -4.36 -11.08 -2.53
C ILE A 101 -4.52 -10.65 -3.99
N PHE A 102 -5.72 -10.79 -4.53
CA PHE A 102 -6.01 -10.24 -5.85
C PHE A 102 -6.17 -8.72 -5.78
N GLY A 103 -5.52 -7.98 -6.68
CA GLY A 103 -5.69 -6.53 -6.76
C GLY A 103 -7.15 -6.10 -6.93
N ASN A 104 -7.96 -6.91 -7.63
CA ASN A 104 -9.41 -6.69 -7.75
C ASN A 104 -10.15 -6.73 -6.41
N ASP A 105 -9.69 -7.52 -5.44
CA ASP A 105 -10.32 -7.57 -4.12
C ASP A 105 -10.00 -6.31 -3.32
N LEU A 106 -8.77 -5.81 -3.42
CA LEU A 106 -8.37 -4.52 -2.82
C LEU A 106 -9.06 -3.34 -3.52
N ALA A 107 -9.16 -3.36 -4.84
CA ALA A 107 -9.86 -2.35 -5.64
C ALA A 107 -11.35 -2.26 -5.31
N ARG A 108 -12.01 -3.39 -5.06
CA ARG A 108 -13.41 -3.39 -4.59
C ARG A 108 -13.56 -2.73 -3.22
N ARG A 109 -12.53 -2.76 -2.36
CA ARG A 109 -12.54 -2.09 -1.04
C ARG A 109 -12.25 -0.59 -1.15
N LEU A 110 -11.18 -0.21 -1.83
CA LEU A 110 -10.68 1.18 -1.87
C LEU A 110 -11.33 2.01 -2.99
N GLY A 111 -11.98 1.35 -3.94
CA GLY A 111 -12.66 2.00 -5.04
C GLY A 111 -11.71 2.60 -6.07
N PRO A 112 -12.20 3.57 -6.87
CA PRO A 112 -11.43 4.20 -7.94
C PRO A 112 -10.16 4.89 -7.47
N SER A 113 -10.11 5.31 -6.19
CA SER A 113 -8.96 6.02 -5.62
C SER A 113 -7.69 5.16 -5.53
N LEU A 114 -7.80 3.82 -5.55
CA LEU A 114 -6.64 2.92 -5.60
C LEU A 114 -5.78 3.17 -6.85
N TYR A 115 -6.42 3.51 -7.97
CA TYR A 115 -5.78 3.73 -9.27
C TYR A 115 -5.69 5.22 -9.63
N ALA A 116 -6.11 6.11 -8.73
CA ALA A 116 -6.15 7.55 -9.02
C ALA A 116 -4.76 8.18 -9.05
N THR A 117 -3.76 7.55 -8.45
CA THR A 117 -2.37 7.97 -8.50
C THR A 117 -1.57 6.96 -9.30
N GLU A 118 -0.76 7.48 -10.23
CA GLU A 118 0.21 6.66 -10.97
C GLU A 118 1.07 5.94 -9.94
N ASP A 119 1.20 4.62 -10.07
CA ASP A 119 2.21 3.93 -9.30
C ASP A 119 3.57 4.33 -9.88
N PRO A 120 4.46 4.96 -9.10
CA PRO A 120 5.71 5.48 -9.62
C PRO A 120 6.62 4.38 -10.22
N GLU A 121 6.32 3.11 -9.95
CA GLU A 121 7.04 1.95 -10.49
C GLU A 121 6.29 1.20 -11.61
N ASP A 122 5.07 1.61 -11.98
CA ASP A 122 4.34 1.01 -13.10
C ASP A 122 4.89 1.55 -14.43
N GLU A 123 5.97 0.93 -14.92
CA GLU A 123 6.59 1.23 -16.22
C GLU A 123 5.70 0.86 -17.43
N THR A 124 4.38 0.64 -17.26
CA THR A 124 3.46 0.48 -18.39
C THR A 124 3.24 1.76 -19.21
N GLY A 125 3.74 2.92 -18.74
CA GLY A 125 3.87 4.14 -19.56
C GLY A 125 4.82 4.03 -20.77
N GLY A 126 5.51 2.90 -20.93
CA GLY A 126 6.64 2.75 -21.85
C GLY A 126 6.43 2.02 -23.17
N TYR A 127 5.25 1.50 -23.54
CA TYR A 127 5.02 0.97 -24.90
C TYR A 127 3.56 1.09 -25.36
N GLY A 128 3.17 2.28 -25.84
CA GLY A 128 1.86 2.50 -26.44
C GLY A 128 1.76 3.79 -27.26
N GLY A 129 2.20 3.74 -28.52
CA GLY A 129 1.75 4.66 -29.59
C GLY A 129 2.90 5.35 -30.34
N PRO A 130 2.84 5.47 -31.69
CA PRO A 130 1.65 5.51 -32.54
C PRO A 130 1.08 4.17 -33.00
#